data_AF-A0A397CXP6-F1
#
_entry.id   AF-A0A397CXP6-F1
#
_cell.length_a   1.000
_cell.length_b   1.000
_cell.length_c   1.000
_cell.angle_alpha   90.00
_cell.angle_beta   90.00
_cell.angle_gamma   90.00
#
_symmetry.space_group_name_H-M   'P 1'
#
loop_
_entity.id
_entity.type
_entity.pdbx_description
1 polymer ?
#
loop_
_entity_poly.entity_id
_entity_poly.type
_entity_poly.pdbx_seq_one_letter_code
_entity_poly.pdbx_strand_id
1 'polypeptide(L)'
;RLRRANNYQHDELSLGDPGRAIAARYDLASNPLEFALNGAIDAKVTSVHLARQLQCEAVLGPSNDNQPTFEWTAAYDKLALHKGHPTAFNFSFIAMRHHDHLEHHQPSTDSL
;
A
#
# COMPACT_ATOMS: atom_id res chain seq x y z
N ARG A 1 -1.64 -4.39 11.09
CA ARG A 1 -0.31 -4.18 11.70
C ARG A 1 0.76 -5.12 11.14
N LEU A 2 0.74 -6.44 11.37
CA LEU A 2 1.84 -7.33 10.91
C LEU A 2 2.12 -7.26 9.39
N ARG A 3 1.07 -7.22 8.54
CA ARG A 3 1.20 -7.08 7.07
C ARG A 3 1.88 -5.79 6.59
N ARG A 4 2.08 -4.83 7.50
CA ARG A 4 2.68 -3.51 7.27
C ARG A 4 4.01 -3.36 8.02
N ALA A 5 4.47 -4.41 8.70
CA ALA A 5 5.64 -4.32 9.56
C ALA A 5 6.92 -4.19 8.72
N ASN A 6 7.67 -3.13 9.02
CA ASN A 6 9.05 -2.97 8.61
C ASN A 6 9.79 -2.23 9.74
N ASN A 7 10.67 -2.94 10.43
CA ASN A 7 11.46 -2.43 11.55
C ASN A 7 12.94 -2.73 11.30
N TYR A 8 13.39 -2.61 10.04
CA TYR A 8 14.69 -3.11 9.60
C TYR A 8 15.88 -2.53 10.35
N GLN A 9 15.73 -1.35 10.97
CA GLN A 9 16.75 -0.71 11.79
C GLN A 9 16.98 -1.42 13.14
N HIS A 10 16.01 -2.19 13.63
CA HIS A 10 16.03 -2.80 14.96
C HIS A 10 15.70 -4.29 14.98
N ASP A 11 15.17 -4.84 13.89
CA ASP A 11 14.93 -6.27 13.71
C ASP A 11 16.23 -6.97 13.26
N GLU A 12 16.78 -7.82 14.13
CA GLU A 12 18.00 -8.58 13.84
C GLU A 12 17.87 -9.46 12.59
N LEU A 13 16.66 -9.94 12.28
CA LEU A 13 16.40 -10.78 11.10
C LEU A 13 16.45 -9.97 9.80
N SER A 14 16.22 -8.66 9.88
CA SER A 14 16.32 -7.77 8.72
C SER A 14 17.76 -7.48 8.34
N LEU A 15 18.74 -7.70 9.22
CA LEU A 15 20.17 -7.45 8.95
C LEU A 15 20.46 -6.04 8.41
N GLY A 16 19.66 -5.04 8.82
CA GLY A 16 19.75 -3.66 8.35
C GLY A 16 19.27 -3.43 6.91
N ASP A 17 18.73 -4.44 6.23
CA ASP A 17 18.20 -4.35 4.87
C ASP A 17 16.68 -4.07 4.92
N PRO A 18 16.21 -2.91 4.43
CA PRO A 18 14.80 -2.56 4.47
C PRO A 18 13.93 -3.40 3.53
N GLY A 19 14.54 -4.16 2.61
CA GLY A 19 13.91 -5.19 1.80
C GLY A 19 13.59 -6.47 2.59
N ARG A 20 14.31 -6.74 3.68
CA ARG A 20 14.12 -7.94 4.53
C ARG A 20 13.11 -7.70 5.64
N ALA A 21 11.89 -7.35 5.24
CA ALA A 21 10.76 -7.16 6.14
C ALA A 21 9.47 -7.67 5.50
N ILE A 22 8.41 -7.84 6.30
CA ILE A 22 7.10 -8.25 5.78
C ILE A 22 6.56 -7.23 4.78
N ALA A 23 6.75 -5.94 5.06
CA ALA A 23 6.47 -4.85 4.14
C ALA A 23 7.77 -4.19 3.67
N ALA A 24 8.45 -4.82 2.71
CA ALA A 24 9.72 -4.34 2.15
C ALA A 24 9.68 -2.87 1.70
N ARG A 25 10.78 -2.15 1.92
CA ARG A 25 11.02 -0.73 1.60
C ARG A 25 12.38 -0.53 0.92
N TYR A 26 12.57 -1.09 -0.27
CA TYR A 26 13.87 -0.98 -0.98
C TYR A 26 14.26 0.48 -1.30
N ASP A 27 13.29 1.39 -1.32
CA ASP A 27 13.51 2.82 -1.50
C ASP A 27 14.25 3.48 -0.32
N LEU A 28 14.32 2.80 0.83
CA LEU A 28 15.08 3.25 2.01
C LEU A 28 16.49 2.64 2.08
N ALA A 29 16.88 1.79 1.13
CA ALA A 29 18.18 1.13 1.17
C ALA A 29 19.30 2.15 0.93
N SER A 30 20.30 2.16 1.82
CA SER A 30 21.49 3.00 1.66
C SER A 30 22.52 2.39 0.70
N ASN A 31 22.49 1.06 0.52
CA ASN A 31 23.33 0.37 -0.45
C ASN A 31 22.77 0.56 -1.86
N PRO A 32 23.51 1.18 -2.81
CA PRO A 32 23.03 1.40 -4.17
C PRO A 32 22.70 0.11 -4.95
N LEU A 33 23.27 -1.04 -4.55
CA LEU A 33 22.98 -2.33 -5.18
C LEU A 33 21.64 -2.92 -4.71
N GLU A 34 21.14 -2.49 -3.55
CA GLU A 34 19.86 -2.92 -2.96
C GLU A 34 18.75 -1.89 -3.19
N PHE A 35 19.12 -0.63 -3.41
CA PHE A 35 18.16 0.44 -3.68
C PHE A 35 17.32 0.14 -4.92
N ALA A 36 16.01 0.19 -4.74
CA ALA A 36 15.04 0.11 -5.81
C ALA A 36 13.76 0.84 -5.42
N LEU A 37 13.07 1.43 -6.40
CA LEU A 37 11.71 1.94 -6.24
C LEU A 37 10.71 0.78 -6.26
N ASN A 38 10.84 -0.13 -5.30
CA ASN A 38 10.13 -1.39 -5.20
C ASN A 38 9.86 -1.75 -3.72
N GLY A 39 8.94 -2.66 -3.47
CA GLY A 39 8.59 -3.12 -2.13
C GLY A 39 7.12 -3.48 -2.00
N ALA A 40 6.64 -3.54 -0.76
CA ALA A 40 5.21 -3.75 -0.50
C ALA A 40 4.44 -2.46 -0.80
N ILE A 41 3.38 -2.54 -1.61
CA ILE A 41 2.61 -1.37 -2.09
C ILE A 41 1.18 -1.33 -1.56
N ASP A 42 0.75 -2.33 -0.80
CA ASP A 42 -0.58 -2.37 -0.21
C ASP A 42 -0.63 -3.34 0.98
N ALA A 43 -1.76 -3.36 1.67
CA ALA A 43 -2.21 -4.53 2.40
C ALA A 43 -3.73 -4.66 2.30
N LYS A 44 -4.22 -5.89 2.14
CA LYS A 44 -5.65 -6.23 2.17
C LYS A 44 -5.88 -7.33 3.17
N VAL A 45 -6.87 -7.17 4.03
CA VAL A 45 -7.19 -8.13 5.09
C VAL A 45 -8.71 -8.34 5.12
N THR A 46 -9.13 -9.58 5.19
CA THR A 46 -10.54 -9.94 5.38
C THR A 46 -10.65 -10.98 6.49
N SER A 47 -11.86 -11.19 6.97
CA SER A 47 -12.22 -12.27 7.89
C SER A 47 -13.29 -13.14 7.23
N VAL A 48 -13.57 -14.32 7.79
CA VAL A 48 -14.67 -15.16 7.29
C VAL A 48 -16.01 -14.39 7.28
N HIS A 49 -16.22 -13.50 8.26
CA HIS A 49 -17.41 -12.64 8.31
C HIS A 49 -17.44 -11.63 7.16
N LEU A 50 -16.36 -10.86 6.97
CA LEU A 50 -16.27 -9.83 5.93
C LEU A 50 -16.30 -10.42 4.52
N ALA A 51 -15.62 -11.57 4.31
CA ALA A 51 -15.55 -12.23 3.01
C ALA A 51 -16.93 -12.70 2.52
N ARG A 52 -17.81 -13.17 3.44
CA ARG A 52 -19.20 -13.53 3.10
C ARG A 52 -20.02 -12.35 2.61
N GLN A 53 -19.60 -11.13 2.90
CA GLN A 53 -20.24 -9.89 2.48
C GLN A 53 -19.49 -9.20 1.33
N LEU A 54 -18.47 -9.83 0.76
CA LEU A 54 -17.56 -9.25 -0.24
C LEU A 54 -16.89 -7.96 0.26
N GLN A 55 -16.34 -8.01 1.48
CA GLN A 55 -15.68 -6.88 2.14
C GLN A 55 -14.24 -7.20 2.56
N CYS A 56 -13.41 -6.17 2.64
CA CYS A 56 -12.08 -6.24 3.25
C CYS A 56 -11.65 -4.87 3.79
N GLU A 57 -10.65 -4.86 4.67
CA GLU A 57 -9.89 -3.65 5.01
C GLU A 57 -8.71 -3.57 4.05
N ALA A 58 -8.51 -2.42 3.41
CA ALA A 58 -7.42 -2.20 2.48
C ALA A 58 -6.67 -0.90 2.79
N VAL A 59 -5.36 -0.89 2.59
CA VAL A 59 -4.52 0.32 2.60
C VAL A 59 -3.64 0.34 1.37
N LEU A 60 -3.49 1.52 0.77
CA LEU A 60 -2.66 1.77 -0.40
C LEU A 60 -1.33 2.40 0.00
N GLY A 61 -0.24 1.95 -0.62
CA GLY A 61 1.07 2.56 -0.55
C GLY A 61 2.08 1.81 0.33
N PRO A 62 3.37 2.19 0.25
CA PRO A 62 4.43 1.60 1.06
C PRO A 62 4.28 1.77 2.57
N SER A 63 4.87 0.84 3.33
CA SER A 63 5.18 0.93 4.78
C SER A 63 5.27 2.33 5.41
N ASN A 64 4.32 2.87 6.17
CA ASN A 64 4.55 4.09 6.99
C ASN A 64 4.21 3.91 8.49
N ASP A 65 3.96 2.67 8.94
CA ASP A 65 3.67 2.36 10.36
C ASP A 65 4.86 2.72 11.28
N ASN A 66 6.09 2.46 10.81
CA ASN A 66 7.35 2.68 11.54
C ASN A 66 8.45 3.29 10.64
N GLN A 67 8.08 3.73 9.44
CA GLN A 67 9.00 4.23 8.42
C GLN A 67 8.49 5.56 7.86
N PRO A 68 9.35 6.38 7.24
CA PRO A 68 8.90 7.61 6.59
C PRO A 68 7.89 7.32 5.49
N THR A 69 6.89 8.18 5.32
CA THR A 69 5.98 8.14 4.18
C THR A 69 6.77 8.14 2.88
N PHE A 70 6.41 7.24 1.96
CA PHE A 70 6.99 7.27 0.61
C PHE A 70 6.40 8.44 -0.18
N GLU A 71 7.28 9.21 -0.80
CA GLU A 71 6.93 10.32 -1.67
C GLU A 71 7.66 10.20 -3.00
N TRP A 72 6.94 10.44 -4.10
CA TRP A 72 7.57 10.69 -5.38
C TRP A 72 8.28 12.04 -5.32
N THR A 73 9.60 12.02 -5.44
CA THR A 73 10.43 13.22 -5.45
C THR A 73 11.01 13.45 -6.84
N ALA A 74 11.47 14.68 -7.12
CA ALA A 74 12.14 15.00 -8.39
C ALA A 74 13.37 14.11 -8.69
N ALA A 75 13.99 13.51 -7.66
CA ALA A 75 15.08 12.56 -7.84
C ALA A 75 14.59 11.22 -8.45
N TYR A 76 13.34 10.85 -8.21
CA TYR A 76 12.73 9.59 -8.67
C TYR A 76 12.05 9.71 -10.03
N ASP A 77 11.71 10.92 -10.49
CA ASP A 77 11.06 11.16 -11.80
C ASP A 77 11.82 10.56 -12.99
N LYS A 78 13.16 10.56 -12.92
CA LYS A 78 14.03 10.00 -13.96
C LYS A 78 14.16 8.48 -13.87
N LEU A 79 13.79 7.88 -12.72
CA LEU A 79 13.91 6.46 -12.46
C LEU A 79 12.61 5.71 -12.77
N ALA A 80 11.45 6.33 -12.54
CA ALA A 80 10.16 5.70 -12.77
C ALA A 80 9.07 6.72 -13.18
N LEU A 81 8.36 6.43 -14.26
CA LEU A 81 7.15 7.18 -14.63
C LEU A 81 5.98 6.77 -13.72
N HIS A 82 5.31 7.74 -13.11
CA HIS A 82 4.26 7.50 -12.12
C HIS A 82 3.06 8.45 -12.32
N LYS A 83 2.71 8.73 -13.58
CA LYS A 83 1.57 9.61 -13.93
C LYS A 83 0.27 9.09 -13.31
N GLY A 84 -0.47 9.99 -12.66
CA GLY A 84 -1.74 9.67 -12.00
C GLY A 84 -1.60 9.15 -10.56
N HIS A 85 -0.37 8.91 -10.08
CA HIS A 85 -0.15 8.60 -8.67
C HIS A 85 -0.23 9.88 -7.80
N PRO A 86 -0.64 9.76 -6.53
CA PRO A 86 -0.46 10.85 -5.58
C PRO A 86 1.03 11.09 -5.33
N THR A 87 1.40 12.33 -4.97
CA THR A 87 2.78 12.66 -4.61
C THR A 87 3.25 11.91 -3.37
N ALA A 88 2.41 11.81 -2.34
CA ALA A 88 2.71 11.14 -1.09
C ALA A 88 1.72 10.00 -0.81
N PHE A 89 2.24 8.86 -0.38
CA PHE A 89 1.43 7.67 -0.06
C PHE A 89 1.17 7.59 1.45
N ASN A 90 0.41 8.55 1.96
CA ASN A 90 0.05 8.63 3.38
C ASN A 90 -1.42 8.23 3.62
N PHE A 91 -1.77 7.00 3.27
CA PHE A 91 -3.14 6.50 3.41
C PHE A 91 -3.28 5.61 4.65
N SER A 92 -4.46 5.67 5.27
CA SER A 92 -4.87 4.74 6.32
C SER A 92 -5.69 3.58 5.73
N PHE A 93 -5.90 2.53 6.53
CA PHE A 93 -6.85 1.49 6.16
C PHE A 93 -8.25 2.06 5.96
N ILE A 94 -8.93 1.58 4.92
CA ILE A 94 -10.34 1.85 4.64
C ILE A 94 -11.09 0.52 4.46
N ALA A 95 -12.36 0.53 4.86
CA ALA A 95 -13.26 -0.57 4.57
C ALA A 95 -13.67 -0.50 3.09
N MET A 96 -13.34 -1.55 2.33
CA MET A 96 -13.77 -1.75 0.96
C MET A 96 -14.99 -2.65 0.96
N ARG A 97 -16.12 -2.18 0.42
CA ARG A 97 -17.38 -2.93 0.42
C ARG A 97 -17.97 -2.96 -0.97
N HIS A 98 -18.23 -4.17 -1.47
CA HIS A 98 -18.78 -4.33 -2.81
C HIS A 98 -20.10 -3.56 -3.04
N HIS A 99 -20.98 -3.50 -2.04
CA HIS A 99 -22.28 -2.83 -2.17
C HIS A 99 -22.19 -1.31 -2.33
N ASP A 100 -21.15 -0.67 -1.79
CA ASP A 100 -20.93 0.78 -1.95
C ASP A 100 -20.75 1.17 -3.43
N HIS A 101 -20.46 0.20 -4.31
CA HIS A 101 -20.23 0.38 -5.73
C HIS A 101 -21.38 -0.10 -6.61
N LEU A 102 -22.49 -0.57 -6.04
CA LEU A 102 -23.67 -1.04 -6.79
C LEU A 102 -24.76 0.03 -6.96
N GLU A 103 -24.80 1.05 -6.10
CA GLU A 103 -25.87 2.07 -6.13
C GLU A 103 -25.82 3.00 -7.36
N HIS A 104 -24.75 2.93 -8.17
CA HIS A 104 -24.64 3.64 -9.44
C HIS A 104 -25.25 2.89 -10.64
N HIS A 105 -25.91 1.74 -10.44
CA HIS A 105 -26.59 0.97 -11.49
C HIS A 105 -28.07 0.75 -11.17
N GLN A 106 -28.83 1.82 -10.90
CA GLN A 106 -30.27 1.75 -11.14
C GLN A 106 -30.53 1.91 -12.65
N PRO A 107 -31.10 0.91 -13.35
CA PRO A 107 -31.63 1.15 -14.68
C PRO A 107 -32.73 2.21 -14.57
N SER A 108 -32.69 3.20 -15.45
CA SER A 108 -33.74 4.22 -15.56
C SER A 108 -35.10 3.52 -15.63
N THR A 109 -35.92 3.73 -14.61
CA THR A 109 -37.35 3.39 -14.67
C THR A 109 -38.06 4.48 -15.47
N ASP A 110 -37.71 4.58 -16.75
CA ASP A 110 -38.57 5.28 -17.70
C ASP A 110 -39.84 4.44 -17.82
N SER A 111 -40.85 4.91 -17.12
CA SER A 111 -42.20 4.40 -17.09
C SER A 111 -42.85 4.74 -18.42
N LEU A 112 -43.28 3.70 -19.15
CA LEU A 112 -44.28 3.79 -20.21
C LEU A 112 -45.65 3.39 -19.64
#